data_AF-W6NG94-F1
#
_entry.id   AF-W6NG94-F1
#
_cell.length_a   1.000
_cell.length_b   1.000
_cell.length_c   1.000
_cell.angle_alpha   90.00
_cell.angle_beta   90.00
_cell.angle_gamma   90.00
#
_symmetry.space_group_name_H-M   'P 1'
#
loop_
_entity.id
_entity.type
_entity.pdbx_description
1 polymer ?
#
loop_
_entity_poly.entity_id
_entity_poly.type
_entity_poly.pdbx_seq_one_letter_code
_entity_poly.pdbx_strand_id
1 'polypeptide(L)'
;MCKIGNDSVHHHLAVRDKCAEGEQSVLLDSNVHTPDGLAVDWIHNLLFWTDGGLDQVNVMDLETGQKRTLFYDGLEEPRAIAVDPEMGLIFWTDWGKEARIERAGMDGQHRTVIVKGERVKWPNGLALDYIDKRVYWADAKVKSIFSCDYWGRDVKIILHSHQYLRHPFSIAVFEDRIYYTDWEHDGVITINKFTGGEMRTVMQKVSTPMTVRIYHRLAQPKLPNKCYNSGCEQMCLPRAVYRKTEPALETEWHDRPYACMCQGDTPTDLIECAVDIATGGAGRGFSLSTMLFFLMLAIFGVMGVVYYRKRNSSGAFTALNFDNPIYRRTTEPDMDDPFRDPFSENNGVQIGPGNARLVMADPEENVHNSTIEPMDRPLTT
;
A
#
# COMPACT_ATOMS: atom_id res chain seq x y z
N MET A 1 -16.52 -0.29 -28.05
CA MET A 1 -16.42 -0.86 -26.68
C MET A 1 -15.06 -1.54 -26.59
N CYS A 2 -14.04 -0.84 -26.08
CA CYS A 2 -12.71 -1.41 -25.94
C CYS A 2 -12.71 -2.36 -24.74
N LYS A 3 -12.62 -3.66 -25.00
CA LYS A 3 -12.33 -4.64 -23.95
C LYS A 3 -10.83 -4.55 -23.64
N ILE A 4 -10.50 -4.31 -22.39
CA ILE A 4 -9.17 -4.52 -21.83
C ILE A 4 -9.26 -5.86 -21.10
N GLY A 5 -8.53 -6.86 -21.56
CA GLY A 5 -8.61 -8.20 -20.98
C GLY A 5 -7.60 -9.18 -21.57
N ASN A 6 -6.71 -9.60 -20.68
CA ASN A 6 -6.08 -10.90 -20.56
C ASN A 6 -5.12 -11.36 -21.68
N ASP A 7 -3.86 -10.94 -21.57
CA ASP A 7 -2.75 -11.79 -21.99
C ASP A 7 -1.92 -12.16 -20.75
N SER A 8 -1.72 -13.46 -20.62
CA SER A 8 -1.20 -14.18 -19.47
C SER A 8 0.34 -14.15 -19.39
N VAL A 9 0.84 -14.27 -18.16
CA VAL A 9 2.18 -14.75 -17.72
C VAL A 9 3.27 -13.70 -17.39
N HIS A 10 3.08 -12.40 -17.64
CA HIS A 10 4.05 -11.40 -17.19
C HIS A 10 3.39 -10.22 -16.46
N HIS A 11 3.80 -9.93 -15.22
CA HIS A 11 3.38 -8.75 -14.47
C HIS A 11 4.02 -7.51 -15.09
N HIS A 12 3.24 -6.73 -15.84
CA HIS A 12 3.72 -5.51 -16.51
C HIS A 12 2.67 -4.39 -16.45
N LEU A 13 3.11 -3.14 -16.45
CA LEU A 13 2.23 -1.97 -16.62
C LEU A 13 2.36 -1.46 -18.06
N ALA A 14 1.24 -1.21 -18.73
CA ALA A 14 1.21 -0.76 -20.12
C ALA A 14 0.27 0.43 -20.30
N VAL A 15 0.61 1.32 -21.24
CA VAL A 15 -0.28 2.38 -21.73
C VAL A 15 -0.70 2.06 -23.15
N ARG A 16 -1.97 2.34 -23.45
CA ARG A 16 -2.51 2.23 -24.81
C ARG A 16 -2.75 3.63 -25.34
N ASP A 17 -1.98 4.03 -26.33
CA ASP A 17 -2.08 5.35 -26.90
C ASP A 17 -3.24 5.39 -27.90
N LYS A 18 -4.37 5.99 -27.48
CA LYS A 18 -5.62 6.17 -28.24
C LYS A 18 -6.28 4.89 -28.80
N CYS A 19 -7.59 4.94 -28.97
CA CYS A 19 -8.39 3.88 -29.60
C CYS A 19 -8.19 3.79 -31.13
N ALA A 20 -7.09 4.33 -31.66
CA ALA A 20 -6.71 4.23 -33.05
C ALA A 20 -5.38 3.46 -33.11
N GLU A 21 -5.44 2.24 -33.65
CA GLU A 21 -4.30 1.42 -34.06
C GLU A 21 -3.33 0.98 -32.95
N GLY A 22 -3.75 -0.02 -32.19
CA GLY A 22 -2.98 -1.25 -31.96
C GLY A 22 -1.66 -1.23 -31.18
N GLU A 23 -0.99 -0.10 -30.96
CA GLU A 23 0.32 -0.10 -30.33
C GLU A 23 0.18 -0.01 -28.80
N GLN A 24 0.43 -1.15 -28.14
CA GLN A 24 0.62 -1.19 -26.70
C GLN A 24 2.09 -0.88 -26.41
N SER A 25 2.35 0.21 -25.69
CA SER A 25 3.68 0.45 -25.13
C SER A 25 3.71 -0.10 -23.71
N VAL A 26 4.61 -1.05 -23.47
CA VAL A 26 4.91 -1.52 -22.12
C VAL A 26 5.69 -0.42 -21.42
N LEU A 27 5.16 0.08 -20.30
CA LEU A 27 5.82 1.07 -19.46
C LEU A 27 6.80 0.43 -18.48
N LEU A 28 6.41 -0.71 -17.90
CA LEU A 28 7.21 -1.45 -16.92
C LEU A 28 7.09 -2.94 -17.21
N ASP A 29 8.22 -3.60 -17.44
CA ASP A 29 8.34 -5.04 -17.69
C ASP A 29 8.89 -5.82 -16.48
N SER A 30 9.35 -5.11 -15.46
CA SER A 30 10.08 -5.66 -14.32
C SER A 30 9.87 -4.82 -13.05
N ASN A 31 10.09 -5.44 -11.87
CA ASN A 31 9.83 -4.87 -10.54
C ASN A 31 8.37 -4.45 -10.31
N VAL A 32 7.44 -5.25 -10.83
CA VAL A 32 6.00 -5.13 -10.61
C VAL A 32 5.50 -6.55 -10.29
N HIS A 33 4.70 -6.69 -9.23
CA HIS A 33 4.11 -7.97 -8.83
C HIS A 33 2.59 -7.89 -8.96
N THR A 34 1.90 -7.15 -8.11
CA THR A 34 0.44 -7.04 -8.11
C THR A 34 0.01 -5.58 -8.05
N PRO A 35 0.04 -4.88 -9.20
CA PRO A 35 -0.34 -3.48 -9.27
C PRO A 35 -1.87 -3.34 -9.20
N ASP A 36 -2.38 -3.13 -7.98
CA ASP A 36 -3.81 -3.08 -7.68
C ASP A 36 -4.45 -1.71 -7.99
N GLY A 37 -3.64 -0.64 -7.95
CA GLY A 37 -4.11 0.74 -8.05
C GLY A 37 -3.26 1.59 -8.98
N LEU A 38 -3.92 2.44 -9.77
CA LEU A 38 -3.27 3.40 -10.67
C LEU A 38 -3.90 4.79 -10.54
N ALA A 39 -3.05 5.82 -10.47
CA ALA A 39 -3.42 7.23 -10.49
C ALA A 39 -2.46 8.02 -11.39
N VAL A 40 -3.00 8.85 -12.27
CA VAL A 40 -2.21 9.68 -13.19
C VAL A 40 -2.34 11.13 -12.77
N ASP A 41 -1.21 11.81 -12.64
CA ASP A 41 -1.11 13.26 -12.56
C ASP A 41 -0.98 13.82 -13.98
N TRP A 42 -2.07 14.39 -14.48
CA TRP A 42 -2.15 14.99 -15.81
C TRP A 42 -1.53 16.40 -15.91
N ILE A 43 -1.05 16.96 -14.80
CA ILE A 43 -0.39 18.27 -14.76
C ILE A 43 1.13 18.12 -14.87
N HIS A 44 1.69 17.16 -14.12
CA HIS A 44 3.12 16.91 -14.04
C HIS A 44 3.58 15.69 -14.86
N ASN A 45 2.67 15.02 -15.57
CA ASN A 45 2.92 13.81 -16.35
C ASN A 45 3.54 12.68 -15.53
N LEU A 46 3.00 12.46 -14.33
CA LEU A 46 3.44 11.40 -13.42
C LEU A 46 2.40 10.29 -13.34
N LEU A 47 2.86 9.04 -13.24
CA LEU A 47 2.07 7.85 -12.94
C LEU A 47 2.41 7.36 -11.54
N PHE A 48 1.41 7.21 -10.70
CA PHE A 48 1.52 6.61 -9.38
C PHE A 48 0.80 5.26 -9.37
N TRP A 49 1.39 4.28 -8.69
CA TRP A 49 0.76 2.99 -8.51
C TRP A 49 1.05 2.40 -7.13
N THR A 50 0.12 1.58 -6.66
CA THR A 50 0.31 0.72 -5.51
C THR A 50 0.59 -0.70 -5.99
N ASP A 51 1.53 -1.37 -5.34
CA ASP A 51 1.81 -2.77 -5.56
C ASP A 51 1.55 -3.54 -4.26
N GLY A 52 0.48 -4.33 -4.23
CA GLY A 52 0.08 -5.10 -3.06
C GLY A 52 0.96 -6.33 -2.83
N GLY A 53 1.78 -6.74 -3.80
CA GLY A 53 2.67 -7.89 -3.65
C GLY A 53 4.08 -7.52 -3.22
N LEU A 54 4.46 -6.25 -3.44
CA LEU A 54 5.73 -5.69 -3.01
C LEU A 54 5.60 -4.76 -1.80
N ASP A 55 4.38 -4.53 -1.31
CA ASP A 55 4.06 -3.61 -0.22
C ASP A 55 4.57 -2.19 -0.49
N GLN A 56 4.29 -1.68 -1.69
CA GLN A 56 4.91 -0.43 -2.18
C GLN A 56 3.91 0.56 -2.76
N VAL A 57 4.26 1.83 -2.64
CA VAL A 57 3.71 2.93 -3.43
C VAL A 57 4.83 3.54 -4.25
N ASN A 58 4.63 3.62 -5.55
CA ASN A 58 5.65 3.99 -6.52
C ASN A 58 5.18 5.17 -7.40
N VAL A 59 6.15 5.84 -8.01
CA VAL A 59 5.94 6.91 -8.99
C VAL A 59 6.84 6.71 -10.21
N MET A 60 6.35 7.10 -11.38
CA MET A 60 7.07 7.15 -12.63
C MET A 60 6.78 8.46 -13.35
N ASP A 61 7.80 9.06 -13.94
CA ASP A 61 7.68 10.12 -14.92
C ASP A 61 7.35 9.49 -16.29
N LEU A 62 6.20 9.86 -16.86
CA LEU A 62 5.72 9.32 -18.13
C LEU A 62 6.48 9.88 -19.35
N GLU A 63 7.18 10.99 -19.21
CA GLU A 63 8.00 11.57 -20.28
C GLU A 63 9.40 10.95 -20.29
N THR A 64 10.03 10.83 -19.13
CA THR A 64 11.42 10.34 -19.03
C THR A 64 11.54 8.84 -18.78
N GLY A 65 10.47 8.19 -18.32
CA GLY A 65 10.46 6.78 -17.91
C GLY A 65 11.17 6.51 -16.58
N GLN A 66 11.67 7.55 -15.91
CA GLN A 66 12.32 7.40 -14.61
C GLN A 66 11.29 7.04 -13.54
N LYS A 67 11.66 6.15 -12.62
CA LYS A 67 10.77 5.62 -11.58
C LYS A 67 11.39 5.66 -10.20
N ARG A 68 10.57 5.74 -9.16
CA ARG A 68 11.02 5.74 -7.78
C ARG A 68 9.97 5.08 -6.87
N THR A 69 10.44 4.28 -5.91
CA THR A 69 9.61 3.85 -4.78
C THR A 69 9.50 4.98 -3.75
N LEU A 70 8.27 5.43 -3.48
CA LEU A 70 8.01 6.51 -2.50
C LEU A 70 7.85 5.97 -1.09
N PHE A 71 7.11 4.87 -0.96
CA PHE A 71 6.82 4.24 0.33
C PHE A 71 6.97 2.73 0.21
N TYR A 72 7.71 2.14 1.14
CA TYR A 72 7.93 0.69 1.24
C TYR A 72 7.86 0.19 2.69
N ASP A 73 7.79 1.10 3.67
CA ASP A 73 7.78 0.80 5.08
C ASP A 73 6.35 0.74 5.63
N GLY A 74 6.05 -0.29 6.41
CA GLY A 74 4.78 -0.42 7.12
C GLY A 74 3.53 -0.57 6.25
N LEU A 75 3.67 -0.78 4.94
CA LEU A 75 2.58 -1.19 4.06
C LEU A 75 2.39 -2.70 4.15
N GLU A 76 1.16 -3.17 3.95
CA GLU A 76 0.88 -4.62 3.92
C GLU A 76 0.08 -5.00 2.68
N GLU A 77 -0.99 -4.27 2.37
CA GLU A 77 -1.82 -4.58 1.19
C GLU A 77 -2.36 -3.29 0.57
N PRO A 78 -1.50 -2.42 0.01
CA PRO A 78 -1.94 -1.19 -0.62
C PRO A 78 -2.75 -1.46 -1.90
N ARG A 79 -3.95 -0.87 -2.02
CA ARG A 79 -4.89 -1.17 -3.13
C ARG A 79 -5.30 0.02 -3.97
N ALA A 80 -6.17 0.90 -3.48
CA ALA A 80 -6.68 2.00 -4.28
C ALA A 80 -5.82 3.24 -4.07
N ILE A 81 -5.61 4.01 -5.13
CA ILE A 81 -4.78 5.22 -5.12
C ILE A 81 -5.45 6.34 -5.91
N ALA A 82 -5.30 7.56 -5.42
CA ALA A 82 -5.78 8.78 -6.04
C ALA A 82 -4.85 9.97 -5.72
N VAL A 83 -4.77 10.94 -6.61
CA VAL A 83 -3.90 12.12 -6.49
C VAL A 83 -4.70 13.40 -6.67
N ASP A 84 -4.31 14.45 -5.95
CA ASP A 84 -4.73 15.84 -6.21
C ASP A 84 -3.48 16.64 -6.63
N PRO A 85 -3.24 16.83 -7.95
CA PRO A 85 -2.09 17.56 -8.46
C PRO A 85 -2.04 19.03 -8.02
N GLU A 86 -3.19 19.66 -7.83
CA GLU A 86 -3.30 21.05 -7.36
C GLU A 86 -2.69 21.16 -5.97
N MET A 87 -3.11 20.27 -5.09
CA MET A 87 -2.66 20.24 -3.71
C MET A 87 -1.30 19.56 -3.55
N GLY A 88 -0.82 18.80 -4.55
CA GLY A 88 0.41 18.01 -4.45
C GLY A 88 0.28 16.87 -3.44
N LEU A 89 -0.91 16.26 -3.36
CA LEU A 89 -1.24 15.22 -2.39
C LEU A 89 -1.57 13.89 -3.08
N ILE A 90 -1.18 12.81 -2.42
CA ILE A 90 -1.50 11.44 -2.79
C ILE A 90 -2.23 10.76 -1.65
N PHE A 91 -3.22 9.94 -1.99
CA PHE A 91 -4.03 9.18 -1.06
C PHE A 91 -4.09 7.73 -1.51
N TRP A 92 -4.01 6.80 -0.56
CA TRP A 92 -4.19 5.39 -0.86
C TRP A 92 -4.87 4.63 0.27
N THR A 93 -5.36 3.45 -0.05
CA THR A 93 -5.95 2.51 0.89
C THR A 93 -5.00 1.34 1.12
N ASP A 94 -4.96 0.86 2.36
CA ASP A 94 -4.29 -0.38 2.75
C ASP A 94 -5.32 -1.25 3.48
N TRP A 95 -5.53 -2.48 3.01
CA TRP A 95 -6.53 -3.41 3.56
C TRP A 95 -5.90 -4.59 4.32
N GLY A 96 -4.63 -4.47 4.68
CA GLY A 96 -3.92 -5.44 5.50
C GLY A 96 -4.49 -5.58 6.91
N LYS A 97 -3.73 -6.20 7.80
CA LYS A 97 -4.07 -6.42 9.21
C LYS A 97 -4.43 -5.12 9.92
N GLU A 98 -3.66 -4.06 9.67
CA GLU A 98 -3.94 -2.70 10.15
C GLU A 98 -4.53 -1.83 9.03
N ALA A 99 -5.74 -2.20 8.59
CA ALA A 99 -6.46 -1.51 7.53
C ALA A 99 -6.64 0.00 7.82
N ARG A 100 -6.31 0.81 6.82
CA ARG A 100 -6.25 2.28 6.95
C ARG A 100 -6.30 2.99 5.60
N ILE A 101 -6.54 4.29 5.67
CA ILE A 101 -6.40 5.21 4.54
C ILE A 101 -5.33 6.20 4.91
N GLU A 102 -4.37 6.36 4.01
CA GLU A 102 -3.20 7.20 4.20
C GLU A 102 -3.18 8.34 3.19
N ARG A 103 -2.47 9.40 3.58
CA ARG A 103 -2.21 10.57 2.76
C ARG A 103 -0.74 10.94 2.89
N ALA A 104 -0.13 11.38 1.80
CA ALA A 104 1.17 12.02 1.83
C ALA A 104 1.26 13.16 0.80
N GLY A 105 2.37 13.89 0.82
CA GLY A 105 2.79 14.69 -0.32
C GLY A 105 3.19 13.80 -1.48
N MET A 106 2.94 14.26 -2.70
CA MET A 106 3.36 13.55 -3.93
C MET A 106 4.88 13.46 -4.07
N ASP A 107 5.63 14.26 -3.29
CA ASP A 107 7.08 14.20 -3.14
C ASP A 107 7.57 13.14 -2.14
N GLY A 108 6.67 12.35 -1.56
CA GLY A 108 6.99 11.32 -0.58
C GLY A 108 7.08 11.82 0.87
N GLN A 109 6.77 13.09 1.13
CA GLN A 109 6.89 13.68 2.48
C GLN A 109 5.56 13.69 3.24
N HIS A 110 5.63 13.87 4.57
CA HIS A 110 4.47 14.09 5.46
C HIS A 110 3.40 12.98 5.40
N ARG A 111 3.83 11.73 5.25
CA ARG A 111 2.95 10.56 5.30
C ARG A 111 2.18 10.51 6.61
N THR A 112 0.85 10.47 6.53
CA THR A 112 -0.07 10.52 7.67
C THR A 112 -1.24 9.55 7.45
N VAL A 113 -1.59 8.79 8.48
CA VAL A 113 -2.82 7.99 8.50
C VAL A 113 -4.01 8.90 8.77
N ILE A 114 -4.96 9.00 7.82
CA ILE A 114 -6.13 9.88 7.95
C ILE A 114 -7.38 9.14 8.43
N VAL A 115 -7.50 7.83 8.16
CA VAL A 115 -8.63 7.01 8.66
C VAL A 115 -8.12 5.65 9.09
N LYS A 116 -8.55 5.17 10.26
CA LYS A 116 -8.25 3.83 10.81
C LYS A 116 -9.40 3.35 11.71
N GLY A 117 -9.38 2.07 12.09
CA GLY A 117 -10.28 1.51 13.10
C GLY A 117 -11.52 0.83 12.53
N GLU A 118 -12.72 1.15 13.04
CA GLU A 118 -13.96 0.44 12.67
C GLU A 118 -14.55 0.87 11.33
N ARG A 119 -14.20 2.08 10.85
CA ARG A 119 -14.72 2.66 9.61
C ARG A 119 -13.95 2.25 8.36
N VAL A 120 -12.87 1.48 8.53
CA VAL A 120 -11.99 1.00 7.47
C VAL A 120 -11.54 -0.41 7.82
N LYS A 121 -11.90 -1.36 6.97
CA LYS A 121 -11.58 -2.78 7.08
C LYS A 121 -11.13 -3.33 5.72
N TRP A 122 -11.98 -3.26 4.70
CA TRP A 122 -11.61 -3.59 3.31
C TRP A 122 -11.89 -2.40 2.39
N PRO A 123 -11.08 -1.33 2.50
CA PRO A 123 -11.22 -0.11 1.69
C PRO A 123 -10.78 -0.35 0.23
N ASN A 124 -11.65 -0.97 -0.57
CA ASN A 124 -11.32 -1.37 -1.93
C ASN A 124 -11.26 -0.20 -2.90
N GLY A 125 -12.18 0.76 -2.76
CA GLY A 125 -12.31 1.89 -3.68
C GLY A 125 -11.99 3.22 -3.01
N LEU A 126 -11.29 4.10 -3.74
CA LEU A 126 -10.94 5.46 -3.31
C LEU A 126 -11.18 6.48 -4.43
N ALA A 127 -11.80 7.61 -4.11
CA ALA A 127 -11.99 8.74 -5.00
C ALA A 127 -11.85 10.07 -4.27
N LEU A 128 -11.47 11.11 -5.00
CA LEU A 128 -11.31 12.46 -4.48
C LEU A 128 -12.33 13.39 -5.12
N ASP A 129 -12.86 14.29 -4.31
CA ASP A 129 -13.55 15.49 -4.77
C ASP A 129 -12.61 16.68 -4.61
N TYR A 130 -12.16 17.24 -5.73
CA TYR A 130 -11.20 18.34 -5.75
C TYR A 130 -11.82 19.69 -5.37
N ILE A 131 -13.14 19.84 -5.48
CA ILE A 131 -13.84 21.10 -5.19
C ILE A 131 -14.14 21.17 -3.69
N ASP A 132 -14.75 20.12 -3.15
CA ASP A 132 -15.10 20.05 -1.73
C ASP A 132 -13.90 19.62 -0.85
N LYS A 133 -12.76 19.26 -1.46
CA LYS A 133 -11.55 18.72 -0.82
C LYS A 133 -11.88 17.57 0.12
N ARG A 134 -12.58 16.57 -0.42
CA ARG A 134 -13.04 15.38 0.30
C ARG A 134 -12.53 14.08 -0.29
N VAL A 135 -12.24 13.13 0.58
CA VAL A 135 -11.95 11.73 0.23
C VAL A 135 -13.24 10.93 0.35
N TYR A 136 -13.51 10.07 -0.62
CA TYR A 136 -14.59 9.09 -0.61
C TYR A 136 -14.00 7.69 -0.72
N TRP A 137 -14.47 6.76 0.12
CA TRP A 137 -14.04 5.37 0.02
C TRP A 137 -15.22 4.41 0.17
N ALA A 138 -15.12 3.28 -0.51
CA ALA A 138 -16.06 2.18 -0.41
C ALA A 138 -15.41 1.02 0.33
N ASP A 139 -16.03 0.57 1.42
CA ASP A 139 -15.54 -0.52 2.24
C ASP A 139 -16.38 -1.78 2.03
N ALA A 140 -15.73 -2.84 1.53
CA ALA A 140 -16.38 -4.09 1.20
C ALA A 140 -16.70 -4.96 2.42
N LYS A 141 -16.05 -4.76 3.57
CA LYS A 141 -16.34 -5.51 4.80
C LYS A 141 -17.43 -4.83 5.61
N VAL A 142 -17.34 -3.50 5.76
CA VAL A 142 -18.26 -2.66 6.52
C VAL A 142 -19.55 -2.37 5.73
N LYS A 143 -19.59 -2.69 4.43
CA LYS A 143 -20.77 -2.53 3.55
C LYS A 143 -21.23 -1.08 3.49
N SER A 144 -20.27 -0.16 3.39
CA SER A 144 -20.50 1.28 3.52
C SER A 144 -19.64 2.10 2.57
N ILE A 145 -20.21 3.20 2.08
CA ILE A 145 -19.47 4.29 1.44
C ILE A 145 -19.39 5.43 2.43
N PHE A 146 -18.17 5.90 2.68
CA PHE A 146 -17.89 7.00 3.59
C PHE A 146 -17.27 8.19 2.87
N SER A 147 -17.21 9.32 3.56
CA SER A 147 -16.49 10.51 3.13
C SER A 147 -15.84 11.22 4.32
N CYS A 148 -14.66 11.80 4.13
CA CYS A 148 -14.02 12.71 5.09
C CYS A 148 -13.39 13.90 4.36
N ASP A 149 -13.02 14.95 5.08
CA ASP A 149 -12.11 15.95 4.52
C ASP A 149 -10.73 15.33 4.26
N TYR A 150 -9.86 16.03 3.54
CA TYR A 150 -8.52 15.50 3.25
C TYR A 150 -7.70 15.17 4.50
N TRP A 151 -8.00 15.76 5.67
CA TRP A 151 -7.27 15.55 6.93
C TRP A 151 -7.92 14.48 7.81
N GLY A 152 -8.90 13.72 7.30
CA GLY A 152 -9.56 12.65 8.03
C GLY A 152 -10.64 13.11 9.02
N ARG A 153 -11.02 14.38 8.99
CA ARG A 153 -12.07 14.96 9.84
C ARG A 153 -13.42 14.93 9.12
N ASP A 154 -14.47 15.30 9.86
CA ASP A 154 -15.85 15.37 9.35
C ASP A 154 -16.25 14.07 8.61
N VAL A 155 -15.97 12.92 9.23
CA VAL A 155 -16.28 11.60 8.66
C VAL A 155 -17.80 11.41 8.60
N LYS A 156 -18.31 11.16 7.40
CA LYS A 156 -19.72 10.95 7.08
C LYS A 156 -19.93 9.57 6.47
N ILE A 157 -21.05 8.95 6.81
CA ILE A 157 -21.57 7.76 6.12
C ILE A 157 -22.48 8.27 5.01
N ILE A 158 -22.15 7.97 3.76
CA ILE A 158 -22.96 8.36 2.60
C ILE A 158 -23.99 7.29 2.32
N LEU A 159 -23.58 6.03 2.34
CA LEU A 159 -24.46 4.88 2.17
C LEU A 159 -24.00 3.75 3.08
N HIS A 160 -24.95 3.12 3.79
CA HIS A 160 -24.73 1.86 4.49
C HIS A 160 -25.83 0.89 4.05
N SER A 161 -25.45 -0.18 3.36
CA SER A 161 -26.43 -1.18 2.90
C SER A 161 -25.77 -2.53 2.58
N HIS A 162 -26.20 -3.56 3.28
CA HIS A 162 -25.81 -4.94 2.99
C HIS A 162 -26.39 -5.44 1.66
N GLN A 163 -27.50 -4.85 1.20
CA GLN A 163 -28.11 -5.22 -0.06
C GLN A 163 -27.39 -4.60 -1.24
N TYR A 164 -26.96 -3.35 -1.15
CA TYR A 164 -26.43 -2.59 -2.30
C TYR A 164 -24.90 -2.45 -2.34
N LEU A 165 -24.21 -2.82 -1.25
CA LEU A 165 -22.75 -2.79 -1.12
C LEU A 165 -22.26 -4.18 -0.72
N ARG A 166 -22.56 -5.17 -1.55
CA ARG A 166 -22.20 -6.57 -1.30
C ARG A 166 -20.70 -6.78 -1.39
N HIS A 167 -20.08 -6.31 -2.46
CA HIS A 167 -18.63 -6.33 -2.62
C HIS A 167 -18.19 -5.16 -3.52
N PRO A 168 -18.27 -3.91 -3.03
CA PRO A 168 -17.81 -2.76 -3.79
C PRO A 168 -16.31 -2.87 -4.06
N PHE A 169 -15.88 -2.55 -5.28
CA PHE A 169 -14.47 -2.62 -5.68
C PHE A 169 -13.89 -1.24 -5.98
N SER A 170 -14.55 -0.46 -6.82
CA SER A 170 -14.05 0.86 -7.24
C SER A 170 -15.12 1.92 -7.08
N ILE A 171 -14.70 3.16 -6.89
CA ILE A 171 -15.56 4.33 -6.70
C ILE A 171 -15.01 5.50 -7.51
N ALA A 172 -15.90 6.32 -8.04
CA ALA A 172 -15.58 7.57 -8.70
C ALA A 172 -16.64 8.63 -8.37
N VAL A 173 -16.24 9.90 -8.33
CA VAL A 173 -17.12 11.03 -7.98
C VAL A 173 -17.17 11.99 -9.15
N PHE A 174 -18.37 12.45 -9.49
CA PHE A 174 -18.56 13.53 -10.46
C PHE A 174 -19.82 14.31 -10.11
N GLU A 175 -19.72 15.64 -10.12
CA GLU A 175 -20.82 16.55 -9.77
C GLU A 175 -21.41 16.22 -8.37
N ASP A 176 -22.70 15.88 -8.32
CA ASP A 176 -23.43 15.51 -7.11
C ASP A 176 -23.55 13.99 -6.93
N ARG A 177 -22.84 13.18 -7.74
CA ARG A 177 -23.01 11.73 -7.78
C ARG A 177 -21.74 10.96 -7.48
N ILE A 178 -21.95 9.82 -6.85
CA ILE A 178 -20.96 8.75 -6.71
C ILE A 178 -21.33 7.64 -7.68
N TYR A 179 -20.32 7.06 -8.32
CA TYR A 179 -20.41 5.88 -9.17
C TYR A 179 -19.53 4.80 -8.56
N TYR A 180 -20.04 3.60 -8.37
CA TYR A 180 -19.24 2.50 -7.82
C TYR A 180 -19.54 1.18 -8.54
N THR A 181 -18.54 0.31 -8.57
CA THR A 181 -18.64 -1.07 -9.06
C THR A 181 -18.85 -2.01 -7.90
N ASP A 182 -19.64 -3.06 -8.12
CA ASP A 182 -19.87 -4.12 -7.13
C ASP A 182 -19.85 -5.48 -7.83
N TRP A 183 -19.05 -6.42 -7.30
CA TRP A 183 -18.84 -7.73 -7.91
C TRP A 183 -20.05 -8.66 -7.85
N GLU A 184 -20.97 -8.48 -6.88
CA GLU A 184 -22.17 -9.32 -6.78
C GLU A 184 -23.37 -8.74 -7.56
N HIS A 185 -23.33 -7.45 -7.91
CA HIS A 185 -24.37 -6.80 -8.71
C HIS A 185 -24.04 -6.71 -10.20
N ASP A 186 -22.88 -7.23 -10.62
CA ASP A 186 -22.42 -7.29 -12.02
C ASP A 186 -22.64 -5.98 -12.77
N GLY A 187 -22.28 -4.85 -12.15
CA GLY A 187 -22.65 -3.55 -12.70
C GLY A 187 -22.02 -2.34 -12.05
N VAL A 188 -22.38 -1.18 -12.62
CA VAL A 188 -22.03 0.14 -12.11
C VAL A 188 -23.29 0.77 -11.56
N ILE A 189 -23.26 1.14 -10.28
CA ILE A 189 -24.37 1.77 -9.57
C ILE A 189 -23.99 3.22 -9.28
N THR A 190 -24.98 4.11 -9.30
CA THR A 190 -24.78 5.51 -8.92
C THR A 190 -25.80 5.97 -7.89
N ILE A 191 -25.33 6.80 -6.95
CA ILE A 191 -26.08 7.40 -5.85
C ILE A 191 -25.75 8.89 -5.74
N ASN A 192 -26.59 9.66 -5.07
CA ASN A 192 -26.28 11.05 -4.72
C ASN A 192 -25.20 11.10 -3.61
N LYS A 193 -24.17 11.94 -3.78
CA LYS A 193 -23.01 12.03 -2.88
C LYS A 193 -23.33 12.65 -1.53
N PHE A 194 -24.45 13.37 -1.40
CA PHE A 194 -24.83 14.06 -0.17
C PHE A 194 -25.85 13.26 0.65
N THR A 195 -26.79 12.59 -0.03
CA THR A 195 -27.90 11.88 0.63
C THR A 195 -27.78 10.36 0.62
N GLY A 196 -26.91 9.80 -0.25
CA GLY A 196 -26.87 8.35 -0.52
C GLY A 196 -28.10 7.81 -1.27
N GLY A 197 -29.05 8.68 -1.62
CA GLY A 197 -30.28 8.35 -2.30
C GLY A 197 -30.17 8.34 -3.82
N GLU A 198 -31.33 8.36 -4.49
CA GLU A 198 -31.45 8.35 -5.96
C GLU A 198 -30.63 7.25 -6.64
N MET A 199 -30.61 6.07 -6.01
CA MET A 199 -29.86 4.93 -6.49
C MET A 199 -30.39 4.45 -7.83
N ARG A 200 -29.50 4.30 -8.80
CA ARG A 200 -29.80 3.70 -10.10
C ARG A 200 -28.62 2.89 -10.62
N THR A 201 -28.91 1.82 -11.33
CA THR A 201 -27.89 1.06 -12.05
C THR A 201 -27.65 1.70 -13.41
N VAL A 202 -26.40 2.09 -13.68
CA VAL A 202 -25.98 2.74 -14.94
C VAL A 202 -25.59 1.70 -15.97
N MET A 203 -24.91 0.64 -15.54
CA MET A 203 -24.49 -0.48 -16.38
C MET A 203 -24.80 -1.79 -15.67
N GLN A 204 -25.36 -2.75 -16.40
CA GLN A 204 -25.72 -4.09 -15.91
C GLN A 204 -24.98 -5.15 -16.72
N LYS A 205 -24.85 -6.36 -16.16
CA LYS A 205 -24.24 -7.54 -16.81
C LYS A 205 -22.78 -7.32 -17.22
N VAL A 206 -22.05 -6.54 -16.43
CA VAL A 206 -20.60 -6.40 -16.54
C VAL A 206 -20.00 -7.52 -15.71
N SER A 207 -19.48 -8.55 -16.37
CA SER A 207 -18.73 -9.62 -15.70
C SER A 207 -17.53 -9.02 -14.97
N THR A 208 -17.43 -9.25 -13.66
CA THR A 208 -16.29 -8.84 -12.80
C THR A 208 -15.90 -7.36 -12.99
N PRO A 209 -16.77 -6.41 -12.61
CA PRO A 209 -16.48 -4.99 -12.80
C PRO A 209 -15.36 -4.55 -11.85
N MET A 210 -14.19 -4.27 -12.42
CA MET A 210 -13.02 -3.81 -11.67
C MET A 210 -13.13 -2.30 -11.39
N THR A 211 -12.37 -1.48 -12.12
CA THR A 211 -12.28 -0.05 -11.90
C THR A 211 -13.31 0.75 -12.70
N VAL A 212 -13.90 1.75 -12.05
CA VAL A 212 -14.69 2.80 -12.71
C VAL A 212 -13.94 4.13 -12.60
N ARG A 213 -13.89 4.90 -13.70
CA ARG A 213 -13.30 6.24 -13.74
C ARG A 213 -14.20 7.18 -14.54
N ILE A 214 -14.13 8.46 -14.21
CA ILE A 214 -14.87 9.51 -14.91
C ILE A 214 -14.01 10.05 -16.04
N TYR A 215 -14.52 9.99 -17.26
CA TYR A 215 -13.87 10.58 -18.43
C TYR A 215 -14.57 11.89 -18.79
N HIS A 216 -14.07 12.99 -18.23
CA HIS A 216 -14.61 14.32 -18.49
C HIS A 216 -13.55 15.40 -18.30
N ARG A 217 -13.60 16.48 -19.11
CA ARG A 217 -12.62 17.58 -19.04
C ARG A 217 -12.61 18.27 -17.66
N LEU A 218 -13.76 18.38 -17.01
CA LEU A 218 -13.85 18.97 -15.66
C LEU A 218 -13.29 18.05 -14.56
N ALA A 219 -13.16 16.74 -14.82
CA ALA A 219 -12.50 15.83 -13.88
C ALA A 219 -10.97 15.96 -13.90
N GLN A 220 -10.42 16.60 -14.94
CA GLN A 220 -8.98 16.87 -15.11
C GLN A 220 -8.76 18.33 -15.53
N PRO A 221 -9.00 19.30 -14.62
CA PRO A 221 -8.83 20.71 -14.93
C PRO A 221 -7.38 21.03 -15.28
N LYS A 222 -7.18 22.02 -16.16
CA LYS A 222 -5.84 22.53 -16.49
C LYS A 222 -5.36 23.44 -15.36
N LEU A 223 -4.21 23.12 -14.80
CA LEU A 223 -3.58 23.86 -13.71
C LEU A 223 -2.12 24.19 -14.07
N PRO A 224 -1.52 25.21 -13.43
CA PRO A 224 -0.09 25.47 -13.60
C PRO A 224 0.74 24.29 -13.08
N ASN A 225 1.71 23.85 -13.89
CA ASN A 225 2.65 22.80 -13.51
C ASN A 225 3.70 23.38 -12.54
N LYS A 226 3.79 22.81 -11.32
CA LYS A 226 4.73 23.26 -10.27
C LYS A 226 6.19 22.96 -10.61
N CYS A 227 6.42 21.99 -11.47
CA CYS A 227 7.72 21.54 -11.98
C CYS A 227 8.19 22.30 -13.23
N TYR A 228 7.42 23.27 -13.73
CA TYR A 228 7.81 24.07 -14.88
C TYR A 228 9.10 24.84 -14.58
N ASN A 229 10.13 24.65 -15.41
CA ASN A 229 11.48 25.19 -15.22
C ASN A 229 12.10 24.84 -13.85
N SER A 230 11.81 23.64 -13.32
CA SER A 230 12.30 23.18 -12.02
C SER A 230 13.83 23.04 -11.94
N GLY A 231 14.48 22.77 -13.07
CA GLY A 231 15.92 22.49 -13.15
C GLY A 231 16.32 21.16 -12.51
N CYS A 232 15.37 20.26 -12.23
CA CYS A 232 15.68 18.92 -11.74
C CYS A 232 16.30 18.08 -12.87
N GLU A 233 17.38 17.36 -12.58
CA GLU A 233 18.09 16.55 -13.59
C GLU A 233 17.41 15.20 -13.84
N GLN A 234 16.88 14.59 -12.77
CA GLN A 234 16.20 13.30 -12.84
C GLN A 234 14.69 13.50 -12.82
N MET A 235 14.08 13.56 -11.62
CA MET A 235 12.62 13.62 -11.48
C MET A 235 12.21 14.85 -10.69
N CYS A 236 11.07 15.45 -11.07
CA CYS A 236 10.45 16.54 -10.32
C CYS A 236 9.10 16.11 -9.79
N LEU A 237 8.92 16.19 -8.46
CA LEU A 237 7.64 15.86 -7.81
C LEU A 237 7.01 17.12 -7.19
N PRO A 238 5.70 17.33 -7.35
CA PRO A 238 5.00 18.46 -6.76
C PRO A 238 4.91 18.33 -5.24
N ARG A 239 5.19 19.42 -4.52
CA ARG A 239 5.04 19.46 -3.06
C ARG A 239 3.59 19.70 -2.65
N ALA A 240 3.26 19.14 -1.48
CA ALA A 240 2.00 19.38 -0.81
C ALA A 240 1.84 20.86 -0.42
N VAL A 241 0.70 21.46 -0.76
CA VAL A 241 0.35 22.83 -0.36
C VAL A 241 -0.40 22.78 0.97
N TYR A 242 0.30 23.07 2.06
CA TYR A 242 -0.31 23.22 3.38
C TYR A 242 -0.73 24.67 3.60
N ARG A 243 -2.03 24.94 3.76
CA ARG A 243 -2.49 26.28 4.12
C ARG A 243 -2.15 26.54 5.59
N LYS A 244 -1.54 27.70 5.87
CA LYS A 244 -1.12 28.21 7.20
C LYS A 244 -2.26 28.39 8.23
N THR A 245 -3.46 27.86 7.97
CA THR A 245 -4.64 28.03 8.83
C THR A 245 -4.72 27.03 9.97
N GLU A 246 -3.81 26.04 10.04
CA GLU A 246 -3.72 25.11 11.16
C GLU A 246 -2.38 25.26 11.89
N PRO A 247 -2.38 25.69 13.16
CA PRO A 247 -1.16 26.01 13.91
C PRO A 247 -0.37 24.76 14.38
N ALA A 248 -0.67 23.56 13.87
CA ALA A 248 -0.12 22.29 14.35
C ALA A 248 0.61 21.46 13.27
N LEU A 249 0.77 21.96 12.04
CA LEU A 249 1.49 21.26 10.97
C LEU A 249 2.59 22.18 10.41
N GLU A 250 3.78 21.62 10.23
CA GLU A 250 5.10 22.24 10.12
C GLU A 250 5.22 23.71 9.68
N THR A 251 6.01 24.44 10.46
CA THR A 251 6.53 25.79 10.18
C THR A 251 7.66 25.81 9.16
N GLU A 252 8.07 24.69 8.57
CA GLU A 252 9.12 24.66 7.55
C GLU A 252 8.55 25.03 6.17
N TRP A 253 8.71 26.31 5.84
CA TRP A 253 8.50 26.80 4.49
C TRP A 253 9.52 26.15 3.57
N HIS A 254 9.07 25.23 2.74
CA HIS A 254 9.82 24.82 1.57
C HIS A 254 9.77 25.96 0.55
N ASP A 255 10.91 26.59 0.25
CA ASP A 255 11.01 27.74 -0.67
C ASP A 255 10.55 27.45 -2.11
N ARG A 256 10.35 26.17 -2.48
CA ARG A 256 9.94 25.74 -3.83
C ARG A 256 8.69 24.86 -3.78
N PRO A 257 7.77 24.99 -4.75
CA PRO A 257 6.53 24.22 -4.82
C PRO A 257 6.75 22.77 -5.33
N TYR A 258 8.00 22.34 -5.48
CA TYR A 258 8.39 21.02 -5.96
C TYR A 258 9.64 20.53 -5.22
N ALA A 259 9.92 19.23 -5.35
CA ALA A 259 11.15 18.60 -4.90
C ALA A 259 11.81 17.87 -6.07
N CYS A 260 13.13 18.00 -6.19
CA CYS A 260 13.91 17.17 -7.11
C CYS A 260 14.20 15.83 -6.43
N MET A 261 13.95 14.75 -7.15
CA MET A 261 14.11 13.38 -6.69
C MET A 261 14.88 12.58 -7.71
N CYS A 262 15.51 11.52 -7.25
CA CYS A 262 16.22 10.58 -8.10
C CYS A 262 15.41 9.33 -8.36
N GLN A 263 15.75 8.63 -9.44
CA GLN A 263 15.31 7.26 -9.66
C GLN A 263 15.88 6.31 -8.60
N GLY A 264 15.12 5.28 -8.25
CA GLY A 264 15.58 4.22 -7.35
C GLY A 264 14.44 3.40 -6.75
N ASP A 265 14.68 2.09 -6.64
CA ASP A 265 13.73 1.12 -6.10
C ASP A 265 14.18 0.59 -4.72
N THR A 266 15.45 0.80 -4.33
CA THR A 266 16.01 0.30 -3.06
C THR A 266 16.44 1.42 -2.10
N PRO A 267 16.44 1.17 -0.78
CA PRO A 267 16.95 2.13 0.20
C PRO A 267 18.38 2.62 -0.07
N THR A 268 19.23 1.78 -0.66
CA THR A 268 20.62 2.13 -1.00
C THR A 268 20.70 3.11 -2.15
N ASP A 269 19.93 2.90 -3.23
CA ASP A 269 19.87 3.82 -4.38
C ASP A 269 19.34 5.20 -3.93
N LEU A 270 18.40 5.19 -2.99
CA LEU A 270 17.80 6.40 -2.42
C LEU A 270 18.80 7.20 -1.58
N ILE A 271 19.69 6.54 -0.84
CA ILE A 271 20.73 7.18 0.00
C ILE A 271 21.84 7.76 -0.87
N GLU A 272 22.35 7.00 -1.84
CA GLU A 272 23.42 7.47 -2.73
C GLU A 272 23.00 8.75 -3.46
N CYS A 273 21.77 8.79 -3.96
CA CYS A 273 21.32 9.96 -4.70
C CYS A 273 20.86 11.14 -3.83
N ALA A 274 20.38 10.89 -2.61
CA ALA A 274 20.11 11.98 -1.66
C ALA A 274 21.39 12.75 -1.30
N VAL A 275 22.52 12.06 -1.22
CA VAL A 275 23.84 12.67 -1.02
C VAL A 275 24.25 13.50 -2.24
N ASP A 276 24.00 13.02 -3.47
CA ASP A 276 24.31 13.77 -4.69
C ASP A 276 23.46 15.05 -4.84
N ILE A 277 22.18 15.01 -4.48
CA ILE A 277 21.31 16.20 -4.46
C ILE A 277 21.75 17.18 -3.36
N ALA A 278 22.06 16.68 -2.15
CA ALA A 278 22.49 17.53 -1.03
C ALA A 278 23.86 18.16 -1.28
N THR A 279 24.72 17.51 -2.07
CA THR A 279 26.05 18.00 -2.44
C THR A 279 26.06 18.76 -3.78
N GLY A 280 24.90 18.89 -4.44
CA GLY A 280 24.73 19.70 -5.65
C GLY A 280 25.50 19.16 -6.86
N GLY A 281 25.58 17.84 -7.03
CA GLY A 281 26.28 17.24 -8.17
C GLY A 281 27.78 17.56 -8.22
N ALA A 282 28.38 17.92 -7.08
CA ALA A 282 29.83 18.04 -6.98
C ALA A 282 30.42 16.63 -6.82
N GLY A 283 30.61 15.95 -7.95
CA GLY A 283 31.51 14.80 -8.10
C GLY A 283 32.97 15.19 -7.80
N ARG A 284 33.25 15.62 -6.58
CA ARG A 284 34.58 15.68 -5.98
C ARG A 284 34.59 14.64 -4.89
N GLY A 285 35.15 13.48 -5.24
CA GLY A 285 35.46 12.44 -4.27
C GLY A 285 36.04 13.07 -3.01
N PHE A 286 35.56 12.60 -1.85
CA PHE A 286 36.01 13.06 -0.54
C PHE A 286 37.54 13.14 -0.55
N SER A 287 38.08 14.33 -0.26
CA SER A 287 39.52 14.51 -0.09
C SER A 287 40.04 13.45 0.88
N LEU A 288 41.24 12.92 0.64
CA LEU A 288 41.90 12.03 1.60
C LEU A 288 41.87 12.61 3.03
N SER A 289 41.90 13.94 3.17
CA SER A 289 41.78 14.62 4.46
C SER A 289 40.42 14.43 5.15
N THR A 290 39.31 14.46 4.41
CA THR A 290 37.97 14.30 4.97
C THR A 290 37.72 12.83 5.34
N MET A 291 38.20 11.89 4.53
CA MET A 291 38.15 10.46 4.84
C MET A 291 38.98 10.11 6.08
N LEU A 292 40.20 10.66 6.20
CA LEU A 292 41.06 10.50 7.37
C LEU A 292 40.44 11.12 8.63
N PHE A 293 39.73 12.24 8.50
CA PHE A 293 39.05 12.89 9.62
C PHE A 293 37.93 12.01 10.21
N PHE A 294 37.08 11.43 9.36
CA PHE A 294 36.02 10.51 9.82
C PHE A 294 36.59 9.20 10.39
N LEU A 295 37.67 8.65 9.81
CA LEU A 295 38.39 7.50 10.37
C LEU A 295 38.97 7.80 11.75
N MET A 296 39.55 8.99 11.95
CA MET A 296 40.08 9.39 13.25
C MET A 296 38.96 9.54 14.28
N LEU A 297 37.82 10.14 13.92
CA LEU A 297 36.67 10.23 14.81
C LEU A 297 36.11 8.85 15.20
N ALA A 298 36.06 7.90 14.26
CA ALA A 298 35.66 6.52 14.56
C ALA A 298 36.65 5.83 15.51
N ILE A 299 37.96 6.00 15.30
CA ILE A 299 39.00 5.45 16.19
C ILE A 299 38.91 6.08 17.59
N PHE A 300 38.71 7.39 17.69
CA PHE A 300 38.52 8.06 18.98
C PHE A 300 37.23 7.64 19.68
N GLY A 301 36.14 7.41 18.93
CA GLY A 301 34.90 6.85 19.45
C GLY A 301 35.10 5.44 20.02
N VAL A 302 35.77 4.55 19.28
CA VAL A 302 36.08 3.19 19.74
C VAL A 302 37.02 3.21 20.94
N MET A 303 38.08 4.02 20.90
CA MET A 303 39.00 4.22 22.03
C MET A 303 38.28 4.78 23.25
N GLY A 304 37.34 5.71 23.06
CA GLY A 304 36.49 6.25 24.12
C GLY A 304 35.59 5.18 24.74
N VAL A 305 34.96 4.34 23.93
CA VAL A 305 34.15 3.20 24.40
C VAL A 305 35.00 2.16 25.13
N VAL A 306 36.19 1.84 24.63
CA VAL A 306 37.13 0.91 25.28
C VAL A 306 37.64 1.48 26.60
N TYR A 307 37.99 2.77 26.64
CA TYR A 307 38.41 3.45 27.85
C TYR A 307 37.28 3.50 28.88
N TYR A 308 36.05 3.81 28.44
CA TYR A 308 34.86 3.81 29.27
C TYR A 308 34.58 2.42 29.85
N ARG A 309 34.62 1.38 29.00
CA ARG A 309 34.48 -0.03 29.44
C ARG A 309 35.58 -0.46 30.41
N LYS A 310 36.83 -0.07 30.15
CA LYS A 310 37.98 -0.40 31.03
C LYS A 310 37.89 0.31 32.37
N ARG A 311 37.41 1.56 32.38
CA ARG A 311 37.17 2.34 33.61
C ARG A 311 36.01 1.74 34.44
N ASN A 312 34.94 1.30 33.77
CA ASN A 312 33.81 0.64 34.42
C ASN A 312 34.06 -0.84 34.78
N SER A 313 35.13 -1.45 34.26
CA SER A 313 35.55 -2.83 34.56
C SER A 313 36.37 -2.96 35.84
N SER A 314 36.56 -1.87 36.61
CA SER A 314 37.25 -1.89 37.92
C SER A 314 36.32 -2.30 39.08
N GLY A 315 35.22 -3.00 38.78
CA GLY A 315 34.32 -3.60 39.76
C GLY A 315 34.36 -5.13 39.63
N ALA A 316 34.90 -5.78 40.66
CA ALA A 316 34.83 -7.19 41.04
C ALA A 316 34.55 -8.23 39.94
N PHE A 317 35.56 -9.06 39.66
CA PHE A 317 35.37 -10.36 39.04
C PHE A 317 34.56 -11.26 40.00
N THR A 318 33.27 -11.41 39.76
CA THR A 318 32.47 -12.53 40.29
C THR A 318 32.05 -13.41 39.12
N ALA A 319 32.23 -14.71 39.32
CA ALA A 319 32.05 -15.79 38.37
C ALA A 319 30.92 -15.60 37.34
N LEU A 320 31.20 -15.98 36.10
CA LEU A 320 30.20 -16.20 35.05
C LEU A 320 29.18 -17.22 35.54
N ASN A 321 28.01 -16.74 35.96
CA ASN A 321 26.82 -17.56 36.16
C ASN A 321 26.02 -17.54 34.86
N PHE A 322 25.96 -18.66 34.16
CA PHE A 322 25.09 -18.86 33.02
C PHE A 322 23.67 -19.08 33.54
N ASP A 323 22.87 -18.01 33.63
CA ASP A 323 21.43 -18.13 33.84
C ASP A 323 20.76 -18.42 32.49
N ASN A 324 20.59 -19.71 32.19
CA ASN A 324 19.69 -20.18 31.14
C ASN A 324 18.28 -20.38 31.75
N PRO A 325 17.21 -19.72 31.25
CA PRO A 325 15.89 -19.76 31.90
C PRO A 325 15.13 -21.10 31.82
N ILE A 326 15.74 -22.15 31.25
CA ILE A 326 15.06 -23.43 30.95
C ILE A 326 15.37 -24.53 31.98
N TYR A 327 16.13 -24.25 33.04
CA TYR A 327 16.35 -25.21 34.14
C TYR A 327 16.09 -24.57 35.50
N ARG A 328 14.83 -24.22 35.77
CA ARG A 328 14.39 -24.01 37.14
C ARG A 328 13.00 -24.59 37.37
N ARG A 329 12.93 -25.92 37.40
CA ARG A 329 11.95 -26.69 38.17
C ARG A 329 12.41 -28.13 38.29
N THR A 330 13.22 -28.41 39.31
CA THR A 330 13.20 -29.67 40.08
C THR A 330 14.20 -29.53 41.21
N THR A 331 13.77 -28.95 42.32
CA THR A 331 14.16 -29.34 43.70
C THR A 331 13.61 -28.28 44.66
N GLU A 332 12.36 -28.43 45.08
CA GLU A 332 11.95 -28.48 46.50
C GLU A 332 10.42 -28.69 46.60
N PRO A 333 9.96 -29.38 47.67
CA PRO A 333 8.63 -29.95 47.77
C PRO A 333 7.58 -28.93 48.22
N ASP A 334 6.32 -29.26 47.93
CA ASP A 334 5.10 -28.62 48.42
C ASP A 334 4.82 -27.19 47.93
N MET A 335 4.11 -27.12 46.79
CA MET A 335 2.96 -26.22 46.64
C MET A 335 1.98 -26.79 45.61
N ASP A 336 0.74 -26.98 46.04
CA ASP A 336 -0.39 -27.49 45.25
C ASP A 336 -0.71 -26.60 44.04
N ASP A 337 -0.92 -27.24 42.89
CA ASP A 337 -1.30 -26.59 41.63
C ASP A 337 -2.82 -26.29 41.59
N PRO A 338 -3.25 -25.03 41.34
CA PRO A 338 -4.67 -24.64 41.40
C PRO A 338 -5.53 -25.05 40.20
N PHE A 339 -5.00 -25.77 39.20
CA PHE A 339 -5.76 -26.10 37.98
C PHE A 339 -5.67 -27.58 37.56
N ARG A 340 -5.74 -28.49 38.54
CA ARG A 340 -5.96 -29.91 38.26
C ARG A 340 -7.43 -30.16 37.88
N ASP A 341 -7.67 -30.48 36.60
CA ASP A 341 -8.92 -31.05 36.11
C ASP A 341 -9.11 -32.46 36.70
N PRO A 342 -10.25 -32.82 37.32
CA PRO A 342 -10.35 -34.06 38.11
C PRO A 342 -10.56 -35.34 37.28
N PHE A 343 -10.58 -35.31 35.95
CA PHE A 343 -10.91 -36.51 35.16
C PHE A 343 -10.14 -36.59 33.84
N SER A 344 -9.03 -37.32 33.81
CA SER A 344 -8.70 -38.17 32.65
C SER A 344 -7.50 -39.06 32.98
N GLU A 345 -7.76 -40.36 33.05
CA GLU A 345 -6.77 -41.40 33.22
C GLU A 345 -5.89 -41.60 31.98
N ASN A 346 -4.72 -42.20 32.26
CA ASN A 346 -3.72 -42.73 31.35
C ASN A 346 -4.29 -43.44 30.11
N ASN A 347 -3.67 -43.20 28.96
CA ASN A 347 -3.14 -44.29 28.13
C ASN A 347 -2.04 -43.75 27.21
N GLY A 348 -0.82 -44.28 27.42
CA GLY A 348 0.37 -43.89 26.68
C GLY A 348 0.48 -44.59 25.33
N VAL A 349 1.13 -43.91 24.39
CA VAL A 349 1.88 -44.52 23.28
C VAL A 349 3.08 -43.61 22.99
N GLN A 350 4.30 -44.14 23.13
CA GLN A 350 5.54 -43.50 22.66
C GLN A 350 5.72 -43.74 21.16
N ILE A 351 6.10 -42.71 20.40
CA ILE A 351 6.65 -42.84 19.06
C ILE A 351 7.91 -41.96 18.96
N GLY A 352 9.03 -42.59 18.61
CA GLY A 352 10.36 -41.98 18.49
C GLY A 352 10.58 -41.15 17.22
N PRO A 353 11.75 -40.51 17.07
CA PRO A 353 11.98 -39.51 16.03
C PRO A 353 12.30 -40.17 14.69
N GLY A 354 11.42 -40.01 13.71
CA GLY A 354 11.62 -40.41 12.32
C GLY A 354 11.56 -39.19 11.40
N ASN A 355 12.56 -39.05 10.54
CA ASN A 355 12.65 -38.00 9.52
C ASN A 355 11.46 -38.10 8.54
N ALA A 356 10.70 -37.01 8.40
CA ALA A 356 9.62 -36.92 7.42
C ALA A 356 10.20 -36.70 6.02
N ARG A 357 9.81 -37.58 5.08
CA ARG A 357 10.16 -37.55 3.66
C ARG A 357 8.89 -37.19 2.88
N LEU A 358 8.92 -36.09 2.13
CA LEU A 358 7.85 -35.73 1.18
C LEU A 358 7.89 -36.70 0.00
N VAL A 359 6.73 -37.29 -0.33
CA VAL A 359 6.52 -38.07 -1.56
C VAL A 359 5.57 -37.27 -2.44
N MET A 360 6.06 -36.84 -3.60
CA MET A 360 5.24 -36.34 -4.70
C MET A 360 4.64 -37.54 -5.44
N ALA A 361 3.36 -37.46 -5.80
CA ALA A 361 2.74 -38.37 -6.74
C ALA A 361 2.26 -37.55 -7.94
N ASP A 362 2.95 -37.71 -9.08
CA ASP A 362 2.49 -37.25 -10.38
C ASP A 362 1.42 -38.20 -10.96
N PRO A 363 0.53 -37.69 -11.83
CA PRO A 363 -0.58 -38.44 -12.41
C PRO A 363 -0.26 -38.94 -13.84
N GLU A 364 -0.69 -40.15 -14.16
CA GLU A 364 -0.97 -40.74 -15.51
C GLU A 364 -1.37 -42.21 -15.23
N GLU A 365 -2.32 -42.90 -15.83
CA GLU A 365 -3.08 -42.79 -17.08
C GLU A 365 -4.30 -43.74 -16.98
N ASN A 366 -5.42 -43.30 -17.59
CA ASN A 366 -6.38 -44.06 -18.41
C ASN A 366 -7.01 -45.42 -17.97
N VAL A 367 -8.35 -45.50 -18.13
CA VAL A 367 -9.10 -46.43 -19.03
C VAL A 367 -10.46 -46.88 -18.44
N HIS A 368 -11.52 -46.38 -19.09
CA HIS A 368 -12.85 -46.94 -19.42
C HIS A 368 -13.80 -47.65 -18.43
N ASN A 369 -15.02 -47.10 -18.47
CA ASN A 369 -16.36 -47.72 -18.59
C ASN A 369 -16.80 -48.81 -17.58
N SER A 370 -17.81 -48.48 -16.79
CA SER A 370 -19.13 -49.14 -16.94
C SER A 370 -20.25 -48.34 -16.28
N THR A 371 -21.34 -48.26 -17.04
CA THR A 371 -22.69 -47.77 -16.78
C THR A 371 -23.39 -48.40 -15.58
N ILE A 372 -24.30 -47.67 -14.92
CA ILE A 372 -25.74 -48.00 -14.73
C ILE A 372 -26.48 -46.77 -14.15
N GLU A 373 -27.72 -46.63 -14.64
CA GLU A 373 -28.66 -45.50 -14.65
C GLU A 373 -29.50 -45.30 -13.35
N PRO A 374 -30.39 -44.27 -13.29
CA PRO A 374 -30.85 -43.61 -12.06
C PRO A 374 -32.15 -44.20 -11.49
N MET A 375 -32.45 -43.88 -10.22
CA MET A 375 -33.80 -43.98 -9.66
C MET A 375 -34.30 -42.64 -9.15
N ASP A 376 -35.34 -42.16 -9.82
CA ASP A 376 -36.42 -41.31 -9.29
C ASP A 376 -37.05 -41.93 -8.04
N ARG A 377 -37.46 -41.09 -7.05
CA ARG A 377 -38.81 -41.07 -6.43
C ARG A 377 -38.96 -40.05 -5.27
N PRO A 378 -40.20 -39.69 -4.86
CA PRO A 378 -40.72 -38.33 -5.04
C PRO A 378 -41.18 -37.61 -3.76
N LEU A 379 -41.66 -36.37 -3.96
CA LEU A 379 -42.41 -35.50 -3.05
C LEU A 379 -43.64 -36.16 -2.41
N THR A 380 -43.83 -35.94 -1.12
CA THR A 380 -45.06 -35.48 -0.40
C THR A 380 -44.77 -35.54 1.10
N THR A 381 -44.92 -34.44 1.84
CA THR A 381 -46.21 -33.92 2.36
C THR A 381 -46.15 -32.43 2.59
#